data_AF-A0A946DTH7-F1
#
_entry.id   AF-A0A946DTH7-F1
#
_cell.length_a   1.000
_cell.length_b   1.000
_cell.length_c   1.000
_cell.angle_alpha   90.00
_cell.angle_beta   90.00
_cell.angle_gamma   90.00
#
_symmetry.space_group_name_H-M   'P 1'
#
loop_
_entity.id
_entity.type
_entity.pdbx_description
1 polymer ?
#
loop_
_entity_poly.entity_id
_entity_poly.type
_entity_poly.pdbx_seq_one_letter_code
_entity_poly.pdbx_strand_id
1 'polypeptide(L)'
;MFDGNEVDTTGRRRRFRFVALSISTLVSLLGLWMFHRYWSNKPIYLQEPGYERTGHRYLYDSELGWRNIPNWKAKTNGKKLTINSRGLRDREYTYVKPSGVRRILVLGDSFA
;
A
#
# COMPACT_ATOMS: atom_id res chain seq x y z
N MET A 1 -52.98 -29.91 -39.97
CA MET A 1 -51.82 -30.68 -39.49
C MET A 1 -50.61 -29.79 -39.70
N PHE A 2 -50.01 -29.36 -38.57
CA PHE A 2 -48.79 -28.54 -38.39
C PHE A 2 -48.81 -27.10 -38.95
N ASP A 3 -48.29 -26.08 -38.29
CA ASP A 3 -47.66 -25.99 -36.98
C ASP A 3 -47.76 -24.53 -36.52
N GLY A 4 -48.37 -24.31 -35.35
CA GLY A 4 -48.23 -23.05 -34.64
C GLY A 4 -46.98 -23.16 -33.80
N ASN A 5 -46.01 -22.24 -33.99
CA ASN A 5 -45.04 -21.75 -33.01
C ASN A 5 -43.93 -20.99 -33.75
N GLU A 6 -44.23 -19.79 -34.27
CA GLU A 6 -43.16 -18.83 -34.54
C GLU A 6 -42.68 -18.27 -33.20
N VAL A 7 -41.77 -19.02 -32.57
CA VAL A 7 -41.16 -18.64 -31.29
C VAL A 7 -40.47 -17.29 -31.48
N ASP A 8 -40.82 -16.27 -30.68
CA ASP A 8 -40.13 -14.96 -30.66
C ASP A 8 -38.67 -15.14 -30.22
N THR A 9 -37.83 -15.52 -31.18
CA THR A 9 -36.40 -15.74 -30.99
C THR A 9 -35.62 -14.42 -30.99
N THR A 10 -36.19 -13.35 -31.53
CA THR A 10 -35.55 -12.05 -31.71
C THR A 10 -35.48 -11.27 -30.40
N GLY A 11 -36.57 -11.24 -29.62
CA GLY A 11 -36.61 -10.65 -28.29
C GLY A 11 -35.69 -11.38 -27.30
N ARG A 12 -35.67 -12.73 -27.36
CA ARG A 12 -34.79 -13.57 -26.53
C ARG A 12 -33.31 -13.34 -26.83
N ARG A 13 -32.92 -13.23 -28.11
CA ARG A 13 -31.53 -12.93 -28.52
C ARG A 13 -31.09 -11.52 -28.10
N ARG A 14 -31.96 -10.51 -28.19
CA ARG A 14 -31.66 -9.15 -27.72
C ARG A 14 -31.43 -9.13 -26.20
N ARG A 15 -32.32 -9.73 -25.42
CA ARG A 15 -32.16 -9.84 -23.95
C ARG A 15 -30.88 -10.57 -23.57
N PHE A 16 -30.57 -11.68 -24.24
CA PHE A 16 -29.32 -12.41 -24.00
C PHE A 16 -28.08 -11.56 -24.30
N ARG A 17 -28.07 -10.80 -25.40
CA ARG A 17 -26.98 -9.87 -25.73
C ARG A 17 -26.81 -8.78 -24.66
N PHE A 18 -27.90 -8.19 -24.19
CA PHE A 18 -27.84 -7.19 -23.10
C PHE A 18 -27.29 -7.79 -21.80
N VAL A 19 -27.73 -8.99 -21.43
CA VAL A 19 -27.21 -9.68 -20.23
C VAL A 19 -25.72 -10.01 -20.40
N ALA A 20 -25.31 -10.55 -21.55
CA ALA A 20 -23.91 -10.88 -21.82
C ALA A 20 -23.01 -9.63 -21.80
N LEU A 21 -23.46 -8.53 -22.40
CA LEU A 21 -22.78 -7.24 -22.35
C LEU A 21 -22.68 -6.72 -20.91
N SER A 22 -23.78 -6.78 -20.15
CA SER A 22 -23.80 -6.33 -18.75
C SER A 22 -22.84 -7.14 -17.88
N ILE A 23 -22.82 -8.46 -18.04
CA ILE A 23 -21.87 -9.35 -17.33
C ILE A 23 -20.44 -9.00 -17.73
N SER A 24 -20.17 -8.84 -19.02
CA SER A 24 -18.83 -8.45 -19.51
C SER A 24 -18.38 -7.13 -18.90
N THR A 25 -19.24 -6.11 -18.88
CA THR A 25 -18.92 -4.82 -18.27
C THR A 25 -18.65 -4.95 -16.78
N LEU A 26 -19.49 -5.69 -16.04
CA LEU A 26 -19.30 -5.90 -14.60
C LEU A 26 -17.97 -6.63 -14.30
N VAL A 27 -17.62 -7.64 -15.08
CA VAL A 27 -16.35 -8.36 -14.95
C VAL A 27 -15.17 -7.42 -15.24
N SER A 28 -15.25 -6.58 -16.27
CA SER A 28 -14.21 -5.60 -16.57
C SER A 28 -14.04 -4.57 -15.45
N LEU A 29 -15.14 -4.06 -14.88
CA LEU A 29 -15.09 -3.11 -13.76
C LEU A 29 -14.50 -3.74 -12.51
N LEU A 30 -14.89 -4.99 -12.19
CA LEU A 30 -14.30 -5.73 -11.08
C LEU A 30 -12.80 -5.94 -11.28
N GLY A 31 -12.39 -6.34 -12.49
CA GLY A 31 -10.98 -6.52 -12.84
C GLY A 31 -10.16 -5.23 -12.69
N LEU A 32 -10.70 -4.11 -13.16
CA LEU A 32 -10.07 -2.79 -13.00
C LEU A 32 -9.97 -2.37 -11.53
N TRP A 33 -11.03 -2.59 -10.75
CA TRP A 33 -11.03 -2.28 -9.32
C TRP A 33 -10.00 -3.11 -8.56
N MET A 34 -9.92 -4.42 -8.84
CA MET A 34 -8.92 -5.30 -8.26
C MET A 34 -7.50 -4.90 -8.67
N PHE A 35 -7.29 -4.57 -9.95
CA PHE A 35 -6.00 -4.11 -10.45
C PHE A 35 -5.57 -2.80 -9.77
N HIS A 36 -6.46 -1.82 -9.70
CA HIS A 36 -6.21 -0.56 -9.00
C HIS A 36 -5.90 -0.81 -7.52
N ARG A 37 -6.70 -1.62 -6.82
CA ARG A 37 -6.43 -1.97 -5.42
C ARG A 37 -5.08 -2.65 -5.26
N TYR A 38 -4.73 -3.57 -6.16
CA TYR A 38 -3.43 -4.25 -6.10
C TYR A 38 -2.26 -3.31 -6.37
N TRP A 39 -2.40 -2.39 -7.33
CA TRP A 39 -1.31 -1.49 -7.73
C TRP A 39 -1.14 -0.32 -6.76
N SER A 40 -2.24 0.30 -6.33
CA SER A 40 -2.22 1.51 -5.49
C SER A 40 -1.79 1.25 -4.05
N ASN A 41 -1.76 0.00 -3.59
CA ASN A 41 -1.32 -0.36 -2.24
C ASN A 41 0.16 -0.74 -2.14
N LYS A 42 0.92 -0.63 -3.24
CA LYS A 42 2.34 -0.96 -3.17
C LYS A 42 3.06 0.10 -2.33
N PRO A 43 3.80 -0.31 -1.28
CA PRO A 43 4.56 0.64 -0.48
C PRO A 43 5.59 1.36 -1.36
N ILE A 44 5.63 2.68 -1.25
CA ILE A 44 6.58 3.53 -1.97
C ILE A 44 7.80 3.71 -1.09
N TYR A 45 8.99 3.41 -1.61
CA TYR A 45 10.25 3.56 -0.89
C TYR A 45 11.09 4.68 -1.51
N LEU A 46 11.66 5.52 -0.66
CA LEU A 46 12.64 6.53 -1.05
C LEU A 46 14.07 6.05 -0.73
N GLN A 47 14.96 6.20 -1.70
CA GLN A 47 16.40 6.00 -1.57
C GLN A 47 17.08 7.33 -1.88
N GLU A 48 17.78 7.90 -0.90
CA GLU A 48 18.51 9.15 -1.09
C GLU A 48 19.79 8.93 -1.91
N PRO A 49 20.34 9.96 -2.58
CA PRO A 49 21.65 9.86 -3.21
C PRO A 49 22.72 9.33 -2.25
N GLY A 50 23.46 8.29 -2.66
CA GLY A 50 24.44 7.63 -1.80
C GLY A 50 23.86 6.56 -0.87
N TYR A 51 22.63 6.08 -1.11
CA TYR A 51 22.03 4.99 -0.33
C TYR A 51 22.90 3.74 -0.29
N GLU A 52 23.76 3.51 -1.28
CA GLU A 52 24.68 2.38 -1.35
C GLU A 52 25.66 2.40 -0.17
N ARG A 53 26.00 3.61 0.31
CA ARG A 53 26.87 3.82 1.47
C ARG A 53 26.13 3.81 2.80
N THR A 54 24.82 4.08 2.78
CA THR A 54 24.03 4.22 4.01
C THR A 54 23.15 3.01 4.33
N GLY A 55 22.78 2.25 3.29
CA GLY A 55 21.79 1.17 3.32
C GLY A 55 20.41 1.63 3.79
N HIS A 56 20.15 2.94 3.90
CA HIS A 56 18.92 3.44 4.48
C HIS A 56 17.86 3.72 3.41
N ARG A 57 16.60 3.47 3.77
CA ARG A 57 15.43 3.70 2.93
C ARG A 57 14.31 4.23 3.81
N TYR A 58 13.49 5.09 3.23
CA TYR A 58 12.28 5.60 3.87
C TYR A 58 11.05 4.99 3.22
N LEU A 59 10.01 4.79 4.03
CA LEU A 59 8.70 4.36 3.58
C LEU A 59 7.80 5.59 3.50
N TYR A 60 7.10 5.75 2.37
CA TYR A 60 6.10 6.78 2.22
C TYR A 60 4.95 6.57 3.21
N ASP A 61 4.48 7.66 3.77
CA ASP A 61 3.35 7.75 4.66
C ASP A 61 2.51 8.96 4.26
N SER A 62 1.21 8.78 4.06
CA SER A 62 0.35 9.86 3.56
C SER A 62 0.16 11.01 4.57
N GLU A 63 0.39 10.76 5.85
CA GLU A 63 0.26 11.76 6.91
C GLU A 63 1.62 12.36 7.28
N LEU A 64 2.66 11.53 7.39
CA LEU A 64 4.00 11.95 7.82
C LEU A 64 4.95 12.30 6.66
N GLY A 65 4.55 12.03 5.41
CA GLY A 65 5.41 12.13 4.22
C GLY A 65 6.38 10.95 4.13
N TRP A 66 7.47 11.00 4.90
CA TRP A 66 8.51 9.95 4.91
C TRP A 66 8.79 9.48 6.33
N ARG A 67 8.76 8.17 6.54
CA ARG A 67 9.08 7.56 7.84
C ARG A 67 10.10 6.45 7.72
N ASN A 68 10.77 6.13 8.82
CA ASN A 68 11.65 4.97 8.85
C ASN A 68 10.85 3.66 8.70
N ILE A 69 11.48 2.66 8.09
CA ILE A 69 10.93 1.31 7.98
C ILE A 69 11.05 0.61 9.35
N PRO A 70 9.95 0.11 9.94
CA PRO A 70 10.01 -0.63 11.20
C PRO A 70 10.95 -1.83 11.15
N ASN A 71 11.68 -2.07 12.24
CA ASN A 71 12.66 -3.16 12.38
C ASN A 71 13.84 -3.11 11.37
N TRP A 72 14.06 -1.98 10.70
CA TRP A 72 15.11 -1.85 9.70
C TRP A 72 16.50 -1.83 10.33
N LYS A 73 17.46 -2.47 9.66
CA LYS A 73 18.87 -2.50 10.04
C LYS A 73 19.72 -2.13 8.83
N ALA A 74 20.62 -1.18 9.01
CA ALA A 74 21.57 -0.75 7.99
C ALA A 74 22.90 -0.35 8.61
N LYS A 75 23.86 0.00 7.75
CA LYS A 75 25.15 0.56 8.16
C LYS A 75 25.33 1.89 7.44
N THR A 76 25.28 2.97 8.20
CA THR A 76 25.41 4.34 7.69
C THR A 76 26.78 4.90 8.02
N ASN A 77 27.59 5.17 6.99
CA ASN A 77 28.95 5.71 7.14
C ASN A 77 29.79 4.91 8.14
N GLY A 78 29.78 3.58 8.03
CA GLY A 78 30.53 2.73 8.94
C GLY A 78 29.82 2.39 10.25
N LYS A 79 28.80 3.14 10.65
CA LYS A 79 28.09 2.99 11.93
C LYS A 79 26.78 2.23 11.77
N LYS A 80 26.41 1.46 12.80
CA LYS A 80 25.15 0.71 12.80
C LYS A 80 23.97 1.67 12.90
N LEU A 81 22.99 1.51 12.01
CA LEU A 81 21.69 2.15 12.09
C LEU A 81 20.64 1.08 12.39
N THR A 82 19.91 1.24 13.49
CA THR A 82 18.79 0.38 13.87
C THR A 82 17.54 1.19 14.10
N ILE A 83 16.46 0.77 13.45
CA ILE A 83 15.13 1.30 13.62
C ILE A 83 14.31 0.25 14.38
N ASN A 84 13.66 0.68 15.44
CA ASN A 84 12.84 -0.20 16.27
C ASN A 84 11.50 -0.53 15.57
N SER A 85 10.68 -1.36 16.22
CA SER A 85 9.37 -1.82 15.72
C SER A 85 8.36 -0.69 15.49
N ARG A 86 8.64 0.51 16.01
CA ARG A 86 7.78 1.70 15.93
C ARG A 86 8.28 2.71 14.91
N GLY A 87 9.35 2.41 14.17
CA GLY A 87 9.92 3.36 13.21
C GLY A 87 10.79 4.45 13.85
N LEU A 88 11.19 4.29 15.12
CA LEU A 88 12.06 5.25 15.80
C LEU A 88 13.50 4.72 15.83
N ARG A 89 14.47 5.66 15.82
CA ARG A 89 15.87 5.35 16.13
C ARG A 89 16.00 5.08 17.63
N ASP A 90 17.01 4.31 18.03
CA ASP A 90 17.24 3.79 19.41
C ASP A 90 16.51 2.47 19.72
N ARG A 91 16.60 2.00 20.97
CA ARG A 91 15.98 0.79 21.51
C ARG A 91 14.44 0.85 21.54
N GLU A 92 13.83 -0.26 21.91
CA GLU A 92 12.39 -0.31 22.14
C GLU A 92 12.00 0.48 23.39
N TYR A 93 10.92 1.25 23.26
CA TYR A 93 10.28 1.95 24.37
C TYR A 93 8.79 1.65 24.35
N THR A 94 8.19 1.49 25.53
CA THR A 94 6.71 1.45 25.67
C THR A 94 6.11 2.85 25.44
N TYR A 95 4.89 2.95 24.90
CA TYR A 95 4.22 4.26 24.75
C TYR A 95 3.79 4.80 26.10
N VAL A 96 3.35 3.91 27.00
CA VAL A 96 3.06 4.27 28.37
C VAL A 96 4.33 4.80 29.00
N LYS A 97 4.27 6.04 29.49
CA LYS A 97 5.37 6.70 30.17
C LYS A 97 5.40 6.20 31.62
N PRO A 98 6.48 5.56 32.08
CA PRO A 98 6.59 5.14 33.47
C PRO A 98 6.53 6.34 34.41
N SER A 99 5.98 6.13 35.61
CA SER A 99 5.96 7.14 36.66
C SER A 99 7.38 7.55 37.04
N GLY A 100 7.60 8.85 37.32
CA GLY A 100 8.90 9.41 37.68
C GLY A 100 9.94 9.51 36.55
N VAL A 101 9.65 9.01 35.34
CA VAL A 101 10.60 9.05 34.21
C VAL A 101 10.39 10.29 33.35
N ARG A 102 11.46 11.05 33.07
CA ARG A 102 11.45 12.10 32.04
C ARG A 102 11.82 11.49 30.68
N ARG A 103 11.04 11.77 29.65
CA ARG A 103 11.34 11.41 28.25
C ARG A 103 11.66 12.67 27.47
N ILE A 104 12.70 12.60 26.66
CA ILE A 104 13.09 13.65 25.73
C ILE A 104 12.88 13.07 24.33
N LEU A 105 12.12 13.77 23.51
CA LEU A 105 11.97 13.49 22.10
C LEU A 105 12.81 14.50 21.34
N VAL A 106 13.72 14.01 20.51
CA VAL A 106 14.49 14.85 19.58
C VAL A 106 13.82 14.74 18.22
N LEU A 107 13.29 15.86 17.74
CA LEU A 107 12.81 16.02 16.37
C LEU A 107 13.87 16.79 15.61
N GLY A 108 14.34 16.22 14.53
CA GLY A 108 15.52 16.68 13.83
C GLY A 108 15.46 16.37 12.35
N ASP A 109 16.21 17.14 11.59
CA ASP A 109 16.61 16.79 10.24
C ASP A 109 18.01 16.17 10.29
N SER A 110 18.75 16.27 9.19
CA SER A 110 20.11 15.74 9.05
C SER A 110 21.13 16.29 10.06
N PHE A 111 20.86 17.38 10.79
CA PHE A 111 21.84 18.08 11.64
C PHE A 111 21.62 18.02 13.15
N ALA A 112 20.42 17.66 13.61
CA ALA A 112 20.06 17.71 15.04
C ALA A 112 20.45 16.45 15.84
#